data_AF-A0A7K2E826-F1
#
_entry.id   AF-A0A7K2E826-F1
#
_cell.length_a   1.000
_cell.length_b   1.000
_cell.length_c   1.000
_cell.angle_alpha   90.00
_cell.angle_beta   90.00
_cell.angle_gamma   90.00
#
_symmetry.space_group_name_H-M   'P 1'
#
loop_
_entity.id
_entity.type
_entity.pdbx_description
1 polymer ?
#
loop_
_entity_poly.entity_id
_entity_poly.type
_entity_poly.pdbx_seq_one_letter_code
_entity_poly.pdbx_strand_id
1 'polypeptide(L)'
;MGVFSRYARVVEADGSAMAVSAALGIINDVLGEVLDGAEAELDAESRFALAWYGAHGHRPGPSGDADSVARAKNTSLAAIVESGVGEARAGKFRLHGRGELREGWSPLHDDRLTVWMAAQHLAAALERSESEAAGLLHVLGGHADRARQLAYLLYSKADGAGWAADAAAYNSLIAVWADLRVAAAAAAAAAAAPTQQTIV
;
A
#
# COMPACT_ATOMS: atom_id res chain seq x y z
N MET A 1 -5.91 -13.48 25.71
CA MET A 1 -7.12 -13.39 24.84
C MET A 1 -6.97 -14.42 23.75
N GLY A 2 -7.62 -15.58 23.90
CA GLY A 2 -7.45 -16.74 23.01
C GLY A 2 -8.38 -16.68 21.80
N VAL A 3 -7.80 -16.83 20.61
CA VAL A 3 -8.53 -16.99 19.36
C VAL A 3 -8.62 -18.49 19.07
N PHE A 4 -9.84 -19.04 19.09
CA PHE A 4 -10.09 -20.45 18.83
C PHE A 4 -9.94 -20.73 17.32
N SER A 5 -8.84 -21.37 16.92
CA SER A 5 -8.76 -22.10 15.65
C SER A 5 -9.60 -23.37 15.74
N ARG A 6 -10.47 -23.62 14.75
CA ARG A 6 -11.35 -24.81 14.66
C ARG A 6 -10.63 -26.12 14.29
N TYR A 7 -9.31 -26.11 14.23
CA TYR A 7 -8.50 -27.26 13.84
C TYR A 7 -7.48 -27.58 14.94
N ALA A 8 -7.51 -28.80 15.47
CA ALA A 8 -6.70 -29.24 16.60
C ALA A 8 -5.20 -29.41 16.27
N ARG A 9 -4.85 -29.54 14.99
CA ARG A 9 -3.46 -29.71 14.51
C ARG A 9 -3.43 -29.56 12.98
N VAL A 10 -2.38 -28.92 12.46
CA VAL A 10 -2.00 -28.99 11.03
C VAL A 10 -0.97 -30.10 10.89
N VAL A 11 -1.16 -31.00 9.94
CA VAL A 11 -0.32 -32.17 9.70
C VAL A 11 0.47 -32.01 8.39
N GLU A 12 1.74 -32.39 8.40
CA GLU A 12 2.56 -32.44 7.18
C GLU A 12 2.20 -33.67 6.33
N ALA A 13 2.72 -33.72 5.09
CA ALA A 13 2.44 -34.81 4.14
C ALA A 13 2.87 -36.20 4.65
N ASP A 14 3.79 -36.24 5.61
CA ASP A 14 4.27 -37.46 6.29
C ASP A 14 3.42 -37.84 7.54
N GLY A 15 2.37 -37.07 7.86
CA GLY A 15 1.51 -37.29 9.01
C GLY A 15 2.05 -36.74 10.33
N SER A 16 3.22 -36.09 10.35
CA SER A 16 3.81 -35.44 11.52
C SER A 16 3.14 -34.09 11.84
N ALA A 17 3.38 -33.53 13.02
CA ALA A 17 2.75 -32.28 13.44
C ALA A 17 3.54 -31.12 12.82
N MET A 18 2.89 -30.30 12.00
CA MET A 18 3.55 -29.15 11.41
C MET A 18 3.97 -28.18 12.51
N ALA A 19 5.26 -27.88 12.57
CA ALA A 19 5.76 -26.86 13.47
C ALA A 19 5.25 -25.48 13.04
N VAL A 20 5.01 -24.58 14.00
CA VAL A 20 4.58 -23.19 13.71
C VAL A 20 5.58 -22.49 12.77
N SER A 21 6.87 -22.79 12.89
CA SER A 21 7.91 -22.27 12.00
C SER A 21 7.77 -22.78 10.56
N ALA A 22 7.41 -24.05 10.36
CA ALA A 22 7.17 -24.62 9.04
C ALA A 22 5.91 -24.02 8.39
N ALA A 23 4.84 -23.84 9.18
CA ALA A 23 3.63 -23.17 8.74
C ALA A 23 3.89 -21.71 8.32
N LEU A 24 4.68 -20.96 9.11
CA LEU A 24 5.10 -19.60 8.78
C LEU A 24 5.99 -19.55 7.54
N GLY A 25 6.88 -20.54 7.34
CA GLY A 25 7.69 -20.68 6.13
C GLY A 25 6.81 -20.80 4.89
N ILE A 26 5.86 -21.73 4.87
CA ILE A 26 4.92 -21.92 3.76
C ILE A 26 4.06 -20.67 3.52
N ILE A 27 3.58 -20.02 4.59
CA ILE A 27 2.83 -18.76 4.47
C ILE A 27 3.69 -17.68 3.82
N ASN A 28 4.95 -17.55 4.23
CA ASN A 28 5.88 -16.56 3.69
C ASN A 28 6.26 -16.87 2.23
N ASP A 29 6.41 -18.14 1.87
CA ASP A 29 6.71 -18.58 0.50
C ASP A 29 5.54 -18.28 -0.44
N VAL A 30 4.32 -18.70 -0.06
CA VAL A 30 3.10 -18.39 -0.82
C VAL A 30 2.83 -16.89 -0.87
N LEU A 31 3.11 -16.18 0.24
CA LEU A 31 3.05 -14.72 0.26
C LEU A 31 4.05 -14.13 -0.74
N GLY A 32 5.29 -14.64 -0.80
CA GLY A 32 6.29 -14.25 -1.79
C GLY A 32 5.80 -14.40 -3.23
N GLU A 33 5.25 -15.56 -3.59
CA GLU A 33 4.70 -15.82 -4.93
C GLU A 33 3.53 -14.89 -5.28
N VAL A 34 2.61 -14.65 -4.34
CA VAL A 34 1.49 -13.72 -4.52
C VAL A 34 2.00 -12.28 -4.68
N LEU A 35 3.02 -11.91 -3.92
CA LEU A 35 3.62 -10.58 -3.92
C LEU A 35 4.41 -10.32 -5.22
N ASP A 36 5.11 -11.31 -5.77
CA ASP A 36 5.77 -11.22 -7.08
C ASP A 36 4.75 -11.03 -8.22
N GLY A 37 3.65 -11.79 -8.18
CA GLY A 37 2.52 -11.59 -9.10
C GLY A 37 1.89 -10.20 -8.98
N ALA A 38 1.75 -9.70 -7.75
CA ALA A 38 1.21 -8.37 -7.48
C ALA A 38 2.14 -7.25 -7.98
N GLU A 39 3.47 -7.39 -7.88
CA GLU A 39 4.41 -6.40 -8.44
C GLU A 39 4.24 -6.26 -9.96
N ALA A 40 3.94 -7.36 -10.68
CA ALA A 40 3.73 -7.33 -12.11
C ALA A 40 2.47 -6.54 -12.55
N GLU A 41 1.46 -6.44 -11.68
CA GLU A 41 0.22 -5.68 -11.94
C GLU A 41 0.35 -4.18 -11.63
N LEU A 42 1.47 -3.74 -11.05
CA LEU A 42 1.71 -2.34 -10.73
C LEU A 42 2.08 -1.52 -11.98
N ASP A 43 1.62 -0.26 -11.99
CA ASP A 43 2.10 0.75 -12.93
C ASP A 43 3.62 0.95 -12.83
N ALA A 44 4.23 1.48 -13.89
CA ALA A 44 5.69 1.55 -14.00
C ALA A 44 6.32 2.43 -12.91
N GLU A 45 5.67 3.53 -12.57
CA GLU A 45 6.06 4.46 -11.52
C GLU A 45 6.00 3.78 -10.14
N SER A 46 4.98 2.97 -9.86
CA SER A 46 4.85 2.20 -8.63
C SER A 46 5.90 1.09 -8.52
N ARG A 47 6.20 0.38 -9.61
CA ARG A 47 7.31 -0.60 -9.65
C ARG A 47 8.67 0.06 -9.43
N PHE A 48 8.87 1.25 -9.99
CA PHE A 48 10.05 2.07 -9.71
C PHE A 48 10.12 2.43 -8.22
N ALA A 49 9.03 2.97 -7.67
CA ALA A 49 8.98 3.46 -6.30
C ALA A 49 9.25 2.33 -5.30
N LEU A 50 8.66 1.15 -5.52
CA LEU A 50 8.88 -0.05 -4.71
C LEU A 50 10.35 -0.52 -4.75
N ALA A 51 10.96 -0.51 -5.93
CA ALA A 51 12.37 -0.89 -6.11
C ALA A 51 13.31 0.13 -5.43
N TRP A 52 13.07 1.42 -5.64
CA TRP A 52 13.85 2.49 -5.02
C TRP A 52 13.72 2.47 -3.50
N TYR A 53 12.48 2.35 -3.00
CA TYR A 53 12.18 2.24 -1.58
C TYR A 53 12.93 1.06 -0.95
N GLY A 54 12.94 -0.12 -1.58
CA GLY A 54 13.67 -1.28 -1.05
C GLY A 54 15.18 -1.04 -0.86
N ALA A 55 15.80 -0.22 -1.70
CA ALA A 55 17.23 0.06 -1.61
C ALA A 55 17.56 1.29 -0.75
N HIS A 56 16.72 2.31 -0.76
CA HIS A 56 17.04 3.64 -0.20
C HIS A 56 16.09 4.09 0.91
N GLY A 57 14.91 3.49 0.98
CA GLY A 57 13.76 4.00 1.74
C GLY A 57 13.35 5.37 1.19
N HIS A 58 13.04 6.30 2.10
CA HIS A 58 12.77 7.70 1.76
C HIS A 58 14.02 8.59 1.68
N ARG A 59 15.22 8.02 1.89
CA ARG A 59 16.47 8.80 1.90
C ARG A 59 16.89 9.20 0.48
N PRO A 60 17.55 10.36 0.32
CA PRO A 60 18.06 10.76 -0.98
C PRO A 60 19.23 9.89 -1.43
N GLY A 61 19.20 9.50 -2.71
CA GLY A 61 20.27 8.82 -3.43
C GLY A 61 20.65 9.55 -4.72
N PRO A 62 21.66 9.07 -5.47
CA PRO A 62 22.07 9.68 -6.73
C PRO A 62 20.95 9.64 -7.78
N SER A 63 20.67 10.76 -8.46
CA SER A 63 19.61 10.79 -9.48
C SER A 63 19.96 9.96 -10.72
N GLY A 64 21.24 9.69 -10.99
CA GLY A 64 21.67 8.80 -12.08
C GLY A 64 21.30 7.33 -11.82
N ASP A 65 21.36 6.89 -10.57
CA ASP A 65 20.89 5.55 -10.18
C ASP A 65 19.37 5.48 -10.33
N ALA A 66 18.65 6.53 -9.91
CA ALA A 66 17.20 6.63 -10.09
C ALA A 66 16.80 6.58 -11.57
N ASP A 67 17.49 7.32 -12.43
CA ASP A 67 17.25 7.28 -13.88
C ASP A 67 17.48 5.88 -14.48
N SER A 68 18.51 5.17 -13.99
CA SER A 68 18.79 3.79 -14.41
C SER A 68 17.69 2.81 -13.99
N VAL A 69 17.21 2.91 -12.74
CA VAL A 69 16.09 2.10 -12.24
C VAL A 69 14.80 2.44 -12.98
N ALA A 70 14.53 3.71 -13.26
CA ALA A 70 13.36 4.17 -14.00
C ALA A 70 13.29 3.54 -15.40
N ARG A 71 14.41 3.59 -16.15
CA ARG A 71 14.51 2.94 -17.47
C ARG A 71 14.29 1.44 -17.39
N ALA A 72 14.86 0.77 -16.39
CA ALA A 72 14.67 -0.67 -16.19
C ALA A 72 13.20 -1.06 -15.91
N LYS A 73 12.38 -0.14 -15.39
CA LYS A 73 10.94 -0.35 -15.14
C LYS A 73 10.05 0.17 -16.28
N ASN A 74 10.64 0.58 -17.41
CA ASN A 74 9.96 1.15 -18.58
C ASN A 74 9.25 2.50 -18.28
N THR A 75 9.89 3.35 -17.47
CA THR A 75 9.45 4.74 -17.23
C THR A 75 10.65 5.70 -17.34
N SER A 76 10.48 6.96 -16.93
CA SER A 76 11.52 7.98 -16.89
C SER A 76 11.53 8.72 -15.57
N LEU A 77 12.68 9.25 -15.17
CA LEU A 77 12.78 10.05 -13.95
C LEU A 77 11.85 11.27 -13.99
N ALA A 78 11.65 11.88 -15.16
CA ALA A 78 10.71 12.98 -15.34
C ALA A 78 9.26 12.55 -15.06
N ALA A 79 8.83 11.41 -15.61
CA ALA A 79 7.48 10.88 -15.39
C ALA A 79 7.19 10.56 -13.92
N ILE A 80 8.19 10.04 -13.19
CA ILE A 80 8.13 9.77 -11.74
C ILE A 80 7.99 11.06 -10.93
N VAL A 81 8.70 12.12 -11.31
CA VAL A 81 8.58 13.43 -10.65
C VAL A 81 7.23 14.07 -10.96
N GLU A 82 6.78 14.00 -12.20
CA GLU A 82 5.48 14.51 -12.64
C GLU A 82 4.29 13.78 -11.99
N SER A 83 4.42 12.49 -11.67
CA SER A 83 3.39 11.72 -10.94
C SER A 83 3.39 11.98 -9.43
N GLY A 84 4.31 12.82 -8.93
CA GLY A 84 4.40 13.17 -7.51
C GLY A 84 4.91 12.04 -6.62
N VAL A 85 5.54 11.00 -7.19
CA VAL A 85 6.11 9.87 -6.43
C VAL A 85 7.37 10.30 -5.66
N GLY A 86 8.15 11.21 -6.24
CA GLY A 86 9.38 11.72 -5.63
C GLY A 86 9.88 12.99 -6.30
N GLU A 87 10.98 13.52 -5.79
CA GLU A 87 11.64 14.70 -6.34
C GLU A 87 13.06 14.40 -6.80
N ALA A 88 13.46 14.99 -7.92
CA ALA A 88 14.84 15.02 -8.38
C ALA A 88 15.38 16.46 -8.28
N ARG A 89 16.36 16.69 -7.41
CA ARG A 89 16.96 18.01 -7.19
C ARG A 89 18.45 17.90 -6.87
N ALA A 90 19.24 18.81 -7.43
CA ALA A 90 20.68 18.91 -7.16
C ALA A 90 21.45 17.59 -7.33
N GLY A 91 21.15 16.82 -8.40
CA GLY A 91 21.80 15.54 -8.69
C GLY A 91 21.39 14.39 -7.77
N LYS A 92 20.35 14.58 -6.96
CA LYS A 92 19.80 13.57 -6.07
C LYS A 92 18.33 13.32 -6.38
N PHE A 93 17.88 12.10 -6.08
CA PHE A 93 16.48 11.71 -6.10
C PHE A 93 16.07 11.15 -4.74
N ARG A 94 14.84 11.43 -4.32
CA ARG A 94 14.21 10.78 -3.16
C ARG A 94 12.72 10.62 -3.38
N LEU A 95 12.13 9.63 -2.71
CA LEU A 95 10.68 9.50 -2.61
C LEU A 95 10.13 10.54 -1.63
N HIS A 96 8.93 11.05 -1.90
CA HIS A 96 8.23 11.87 -0.93
C HIS A 96 7.84 11.04 0.30
N GLY A 97 8.03 11.59 1.50
CA GLY A 97 7.51 11.01 2.72
C GLY A 97 5.99 11.21 2.85
N ARG A 98 5.34 10.43 3.71
CA ARG A 98 3.88 10.54 3.95
C ARG A 98 3.44 11.95 4.38
N GLY A 99 4.28 12.67 5.13
CA GLY A 99 4.00 14.04 5.56
C GLY A 99 4.23 15.13 4.49
N GLU A 100 4.70 14.76 3.30
CA GLU A 100 4.97 15.67 2.18
C GLU A 100 3.96 15.51 1.03
N LEU A 101 3.01 14.59 1.20
CA LEU A 101 1.97 14.35 0.21
C LEU A 101 1.07 15.59 0.07
N ARG A 102 0.59 15.84 -1.15
CA ARG A 102 -0.22 17.02 -1.46
C ARG A 102 -1.50 17.05 -0.62
N GLU A 103 -1.73 18.14 0.10
CA GLU A 103 -3.01 18.39 0.78
C GLU A 103 -4.16 18.52 -0.23
N GLY A 104 -5.33 17.97 0.11
CA GLY A 104 -6.49 17.97 -0.79
C GLY A 104 -6.26 17.16 -2.07
N TRP A 105 -5.37 16.17 -2.04
CA TRP A 105 -5.26 15.19 -3.12
C TRP A 105 -6.56 14.41 -3.28
N SER A 106 -6.97 14.21 -4.53
CA SER A 106 -8.15 13.42 -4.90
C SER A 106 -7.81 12.57 -6.11
N PRO A 107 -8.03 11.24 -6.05
CA PRO A 107 -7.79 10.35 -7.18
C PRO A 107 -8.72 10.63 -8.37
N LEU A 108 -9.82 11.37 -8.18
CA LEU A 108 -10.74 11.76 -9.26
C LEU A 108 -10.20 12.87 -10.17
N HIS A 109 -9.19 13.60 -9.70
CA HIS A 109 -8.60 14.75 -10.41
C HIS A 109 -7.12 14.53 -10.70
N ASP A 110 -6.64 13.29 -10.56
CA ASP A 110 -5.26 12.92 -10.80
C ASP A 110 -5.15 12.10 -12.09
N ASP A 111 -4.68 12.76 -13.15
CA ASP A 111 -4.47 12.13 -14.46
C ASP A 111 -3.34 11.09 -14.44
N ARG A 112 -2.55 11.03 -13.36
CA ARG A 112 -1.45 10.08 -13.14
C ARG A 112 -1.58 9.36 -11.80
N LEU A 113 -2.80 8.91 -11.49
CA LEU A 113 -3.06 8.05 -10.34
C LEU A 113 -2.18 6.78 -10.41
N THR A 114 -1.18 6.72 -9.54
CA THR A 114 -0.34 5.53 -9.35
C THR A 114 -0.81 4.74 -8.13
N VAL A 115 -0.58 3.42 -8.14
CA VAL A 115 -0.86 2.56 -6.98
C VAL A 115 -0.01 2.99 -5.77
N TRP A 116 1.22 3.46 -6.00
CA TRP A 116 2.07 4.08 -4.97
C TRP A 116 1.38 5.23 -4.27
N MET A 117 0.90 6.23 -5.03
CA MET A 117 0.23 7.39 -4.44
C MET A 117 -1.03 6.99 -3.68
N ALA A 118 -1.82 6.06 -4.23
CA ALA A 118 -2.99 5.53 -3.53
C ALA A 118 -2.62 4.89 -2.17
N ALA A 119 -1.57 4.07 -2.12
CA ALA A 119 -1.11 3.43 -0.88
C ALA A 119 -0.60 4.46 0.15
N GLN A 120 0.23 5.43 -0.29
CA GLN A 120 0.77 6.45 0.59
C GLN A 120 -0.33 7.36 1.15
N HIS A 121 -1.28 7.78 0.31
CA HIS A 121 -2.41 8.61 0.75
C HIS A 121 -3.38 7.85 1.65
N LEU A 122 -3.62 6.55 1.43
CA LEU A 122 -4.42 5.72 2.34
C LEU A 122 -3.76 5.57 3.71
N ALA A 123 -2.45 5.29 3.75
CA ALA A 123 -1.71 5.21 5.00
C ALA A 123 -1.73 6.56 5.76
N ALA A 124 -1.48 7.67 5.05
CA ALA A 124 -1.53 9.01 5.64
C ALA A 124 -2.95 9.40 6.11
N ALA A 125 -3.99 9.00 5.37
CA ALA A 125 -5.38 9.22 5.78
C ALA A 125 -5.72 8.45 7.05
N LEU A 126 -5.26 7.19 7.17
CA LEU A 126 -5.48 6.38 8.35
C LEU A 126 -4.77 6.93 9.59
N GLU A 127 -3.57 7.50 9.43
CA GLU A 127 -2.85 8.19 10.52
C GLU A 127 -3.65 9.40 11.05
N ARG A 128 -4.52 10.01 10.24
CA ARG A 128 -5.41 11.10 10.67
C ARG A 128 -6.72 10.59 11.24
N SER A 129 -7.43 9.71 10.53
CA SER A 129 -8.61 9.01 11.03
C SER A 129 -9.04 7.84 10.14
N GLU A 130 -9.71 6.85 10.73
CA GLU A 130 -10.35 5.76 9.98
C GLU A 130 -11.45 6.26 9.04
N SER A 131 -12.20 7.31 9.43
CA SER A 131 -13.25 7.89 8.60
C SER A 131 -12.69 8.52 7.32
N GLU A 132 -11.57 9.24 7.40
CA GLU A 132 -10.89 9.77 6.21
C GLU A 132 -10.36 8.65 5.31
N ALA A 133 -9.73 7.63 5.90
CA ALA A 133 -9.23 6.49 5.14
C ALA A 133 -10.37 5.71 4.44
N ALA A 134 -11.50 5.51 5.11
CA ALA A 134 -12.68 4.86 4.53
C ALA A 134 -13.28 5.69 3.40
N GLY A 135 -13.37 7.01 3.57
CA GLY A 135 -13.79 7.93 2.51
C GLY A 135 -12.88 7.84 1.29
N LEU A 136 -11.56 7.87 1.48
CA LEU A 136 -10.60 7.74 0.38
C LEU A 136 -10.65 6.36 -0.28
N LEU A 137 -10.79 5.29 0.50
CA LEU A 137 -10.94 3.93 0.01
C LEU A 137 -12.15 3.82 -0.92
N HIS A 138 -13.28 4.44 -0.54
CA HIS A 138 -14.48 4.48 -1.37
C HIS A 138 -14.21 5.13 -2.73
N VAL A 139 -13.55 6.29 -2.74
CA VAL A 139 -13.26 7.05 -3.97
C VAL A 139 -12.28 6.31 -4.87
N LEU A 140 -11.28 5.62 -4.30
CA LEU A 140 -10.30 4.84 -5.06
C LEU A 140 -10.90 3.63 -5.80
N GLY A 141 -12.01 3.08 -5.30
CA GLY A 141 -12.66 1.92 -5.91
C GLY A 141 -11.70 0.75 -6.11
N GLY A 142 -11.64 0.20 -7.33
CA GLY A 142 -10.78 -0.95 -7.66
C GLY A 142 -9.28 -0.70 -7.48
N HIS A 143 -8.81 0.55 -7.45
CA HIS A 143 -7.40 0.86 -7.15
C HIS A 143 -7.03 0.59 -5.69
N ALA A 144 -8.02 0.61 -4.78
CA ALA A 144 -7.77 0.39 -3.37
C ALA A 144 -7.21 -1.02 -3.10
N ASP A 145 -7.73 -2.07 -3.74
CA ASP A 145 -7.26 -3.43 -3.51
C ASP A 145 -5.80 -3.61 -3.97
N ARG A 146 -5.38 -2.94 -5.06
CA ARG A 146 -3.96 -2.89 -5.47
C ARG A 146 -3.10 -2.10 -4.49
N ALA A 147 -3.61 -0.99 -3.96
CA ALA A 147 -2.91 -0.22 -2.93
C ALA A 147 -2.69 -1.05 -1.65
N ARG A 148 -3.65 -1.91 -1.29
CA ARG A 148 -3.48 -2.87 -0.18
C ARG A 148 -2.40 -3.91 -0.47
N GLN A 149 -2.38 -4.48 -1.67
CA GLN A 149 -1.32 -5.41 -2.07
C GLN A 149 0.05 -4.75 -2.01
N LEU A 150 0.15 -3.50 -2.49
CA LEU A 150 1.37 -2.71 -2.34
C LEU A 150 1.72 -2.46 -0.88
N ALA A 151 0.76 -2.21 0.02
CA ALA A 151 1.03 -2.06 1.44
C ALA A 151 1.67 -3.32 2.06
N TYR A 152 1.28 -4.53 1.64
CA TYR A 152 1.95 -5.77 2.06
C TYR A 152 3.41 -5.83 1.58
N LEU A 153 3.68 -5.45 0.33
CA LEU A 153 5.04 -5.36 -0.21
C LEU A 153 5.90 -4.37 0.57
N LEU A 154 5.34 -3.19 0.87
CA LEU A 154 6.02 -2.13 1.61
C LEU A 154 6.27 -2.51 3.07
N TYR A 155 5.31 -3.17 3.72
CA TYR A 155 5.48 -3.74 5.06
C TYR A 155 6.65 -4.72 5.10
N SER A 156 6.67 -5.70 4.19
CA SER A 156 7.73 -6.72 4.12
C SER A 156 9.12 -6.08 3.97
N LYS A 157 9.25 -5.09 3.06
CA LYS A 157 10.51 -4.36 2.87
C LYS A 157 10.89 -3.52 4.10
N ALA A 158 9.92 -2.83 4.71
CA ALA A 158 10.15 -2.00 5.89
C ALA A 158 10.59 -2.85 7.09
N ASP A 159 9.93 -3.99 7.32
CA ASP A 159 10.22 -4.92 8.40
C ASP A 159 11.63 -5.52 8.22
N GLY A 160 11.94 -6.04 7.03
CA GLY A 160 13.26 -6.59 6.72
C GLY A 160 14.40 -5.56 6.83
N ALA A 161 14.13 -4.28 6.58
CA ALA A 161 15.09 -3.19 6.70
C ALA A 161 15.12 -2.53 8.10
N GLY A 162 14.23 -2.93 9.02
CA GLY A 162 14.11 -2.35 10.36
C GLY A 162 13.52 -0.93 10.40
N TRP A 163 12.77 -0.51 9.37
CA TRP A 163 12.09 0.79 9.30
C TRP A 163 10.77 0.76 10.07
N ALA A 164 10.87 0.73 11.41
CA ALA A 164 9.75 0.48 12.31
C ALA A 164 8.54 1.41 12.10
N ALA A 165 8.76 2.71 11.82
CA ALA A 165 7.68 3.67 11.61
C ALA A 165 6.87 3.36 10.33
N ASP A 166 7.54 2.93 9.27
CA ASP A 166 6.90 2.60 8.00
C ASP A 166 6.22 1.22 8.09
N ALA A 167 6.89 0.24 8.70
CA ALA A 167 6.31 -1.07 8.96
C ALA A 167 5.02 -0.94 9.79
N ALA A 168 5.03 -0.13 10.85
CA ALA A 168 3.84 0.12 11.65
C ALA A 168 2.70 0.74 10.82
N ALA A 169 2.97 1.76 10.01
CA ALA A 169 1.95 2.42 9.20
C ALA A 169 1.29 1.47 8.19
N TYR A 170 2.08 0.69 7.45
CA TYR A 170 1.53 -0.27 6.48
C TYR A 170 0.81 -1.44 7.16
N ASN A 171 1.34 -1.94 8.28
CA ASN A 171 0.68 -3.00 9.04
C ASN A 171 -0.68 -2.54 9.61
N SER A 172 -0.76 -1.31 10.11
CA SER A 172 -2.03 -0.73 10.57
C SER A 172 -3.06 -0.70 9.44
N LEU A 173 -2.68 -0.20 8.25
CA LEU A 173 -3.57 -0.16 7.09
C LEU A 173 -4.07 -1.54 6.67
N ILE A 174 -3.17 -2.53 6.67
CA ILE A 174 -3.50 -3.93 6.38
C ILE A 174 -4.49 -4.49 7.40
N ALA A 175 -4.26 -4.23 8.69
CA ALA A 175 -5.04 -4.79 9.79
C ALA A 175 -6.50 -4.29 9.79
N VAL A 176 -6.72 -3.00 9.55
CA VAL A 176 -8.07 -2.40 9.57
C VAL A 176 -8.79 -2.45 8.22
N TRP A 177 -8.21 -3.07 7.19
CA TRP A 177 -8.73 -3.00 5.81
C TRP A 177 -10.19 -3.44 5.68
N ALA A 178 -10.58 -4.52 6.36
CA ALA A 178 -11.95 -5.04 6.31
C ALA A 178 -12.95 -4.03 6.90
N ASP A 179 -12.59 -3.42 8.03
CA ASP A 179 -13.42 -2.43 8.72
C ASP A 179 -13.53 -1.15 7.88
N LEU A 180 -12.43 -0.70 7.26
CA LEU A 180 -12.45 0.43 6.32
C LEU A 180 -13.38 0.16 5.13
N ARG A 181 -13.40 -1.06 4.57
CA ARG A 181 -14.32 -1.41 3.47
C ARG A 181 -15.79 -1.35 3.91
N VAL A 182 -16.11 -1.82 5.11
CA VAL A 182 -17.46 -1.75 5.66
C VAL A 182 -17.86 -0.29 5.90
N ALA A 183 -16.99 0.50 6.53
CA ALA A 183 -17.21 1.92 6.77
C ALA A 183 -17.39 2.72 5.47
N ALA A 184 -16.57 2.44 4.45
CA ALA A 184 -16.66 3.04 3.12
C ALA A 184 -18.02 2.77 2.46
N ALA A 185 -18.49 1.51 2.52
CA ALA A 185 -19.79 1.13 1.97
C ALA A 185 -20.96 1.78 2.76
N ALA A 186 -20.86 1.84 4.08
CA ALA A 186 -21.88 2.48 4.93
C ALA A 186 -22.00 3.99 4.67
N ALA A 187 -20.87 4.69 4.54
CA ALA A 187 -20.83 6.11 4.23
C ALA A 187 -21.43 6.41 2.84
N ALA A 188 -21.11 5.58 1.84
CA ALA A 188 -21.68 5.69 0.50
C ALA A 188 -23.20 5.48 0.48
N ALA A 189 -23.69 4.48 1.23
CA ALA A 189 -25.12 4.21 1.36
C ALA A 189 -25.87 5.36 2.06
N ALA A 190 -25.28 5.95 3.09
CA ALA A 190 -25.87 7.11 3.79
C ALA A 190 -25.95 8.35 2.87
N ALA A 191 -24.97 8.58 2.00
CA ALA A 191 -24.98 9.67 1.04
C ALA A 191 -25.99 9.49 -0.10
N ALA A 192 -26.36 8.25 -0.44
CA ALA A 192 -27.33 7.92 -1.48
C ALA A 192 -28.79 7.86 -1.00
N ALA A 193 -29.03 7.90 0.32
CA ALA A 193 -30.38 7.89 0.86
C ALA A 193 -31.12 9.19 0.48
N PRO A 194 -32.33 9.13 -0.10
CA PRO A 194 -33.08 10.33 -0.43
C PRO A 194 -33.42 11.08 0.86
N THR A 195 -33.03 12.35 0.92
CA THR A 195 -33.49 13.28 1.96
C THR A 195 -35.01 13.20 1.98
N GLN A 196 -35.59 12.58 3.01
CA GLN A 196 -37.03 12.61 3.22
C GLN A 196 -37.40 14.08 3.44
N GLN A 197 -37.81 14.76 2.38
CA GLN A 197 -38.49 16.03 2.46
C GLN A 197 -39.81 15.75 3.19
N THR A 198 -39.82 16.06 4.48
CA THR A 198 -41.04 16.17 5.27
C THR A 198 -41.88 17.27 4.65
N ILE A 199 -42.84 16.89 3.81
CA ILE A 199 -43.91 17.78 3.36
C ILE A 199 -44.86 17.92 4.56
N VAL A 200 -44.89 19.12 5.15
CA VAL A 200 -45.89 19.55 6.14
C VAL A 200 -47.02 20.25 5.42
#